data_AF-A0A8J6T842-F1
#
_entry.id   AF-A0A8J6T842-F1
#
_cell.length_a   1.000
_cell.length_b   1.000
_cell.length_c   1.000
_cell.angle_alpha   90.00
_cell.angle_beta   90.00
_cell.angle_gamma   90.00
#
_symmetry.space_group_name_H-M   'P 1'
#
loop_
_entity.id
_entity.type
_entity.pdbx_description
1 polymer ?
#
loop_
_entity_poly.entity_id
_entity_poly.type
_entity_poly.pdbx_seq_one_letter_code
_entity_poly.pdbx_strand_id
1 'polypeptide(L)' 'MQQTSDIQVRKKGFSVLFKELGEVDALRFLSQITHEKKDYMKLQDELFKGMDVDEIYARAKKHQERTER' A
#
# COMPACT_ATOMS: atom_id res chain seq x y z
N MET A 1 4.19 12.48 -31.49
CA MET A 1 4.47 11.54 -30.38
C MET A 1 3.25 11.55 -29.48
N GLN A 2 2.58 10.41 -29.29
CA GLN A 2 1.42 10.33 -28.40
C GLN A 2 1.90 10.58 -26.97
N GLN A 3 1.51 11.69 -26.35
CA GLN A 3 1.85 11.94 -24.96
C GLN A 3 1.14 10.90 -24.08
N THR A 4 1.91 10.23 -23.23
CA THR A 4 1.35 9.29 -22.26
C THR A 4 0.51 10.08 -21.27
N SER A 5 -0.76 9.70 -21.09
CA SER A 5 -1.62 10.39 -20.12
C SER A 5 -1.05 10.31 -18.71
N ASP A 6 -1.32 11.29 -17.85
CA ASP A 6 -0.87 11.30 -16.45
C ASP A 6 -1.21 9.99 -15.72
N ILE A 7 -2.37 9.41 -16.01
CA ILE A 7 -2.81 8.13 -15.47
C ILE A 7 -1.87 6.99 -15.89
N GLN A 8 -1.49 6.95 -17.17
CA GLN A 8 -0.58 5.94 -17.69
C GLN A 8 0.85 6.12 -17.16
N VAL A 9 1.31 7.35 -16.96
CA VAL A 9 2.60 7.64 -16.32
C VAL A 9 2.59 7.14 -14.87
N ARG A 10 1.55 7.48 -14.09
CA ARG A 10 1.42 7.04 -12.70
C ARG A 10 1.32 5.51 -12.58
N LYS A 11 0.55 4.85 -13.45
CA LYS A 11 0.43 3.38 -13.48
C LYS A 11 1.80 2.72 -13.71
N LYS A 12 2.58 3.20 -14.67
CA LYS A 12 3.93 2.68 -14.94
C LYS A 12 4.89 2.92 -13.76
N GLY A 13 4.82 4.11 -13.15
CA GLY A 13 5.63 4.44 -11.98
C GLY A 13 5.31 3.54 -10.79
N PHE A 14 4.03 3.34 -10.48
CA PHE A 14 3.62 2.45 -9.40
C PHE A 14 4.01 1.01 -9.69
N SER A 15 3.82 0.49 -10.91
CA SER A 15 4.20 -0.90 -11.20
C SER A 15 5.70 -1.17 -10.98
N VAL A 16 6.56 -0.21 -11.29
CA VAL A 16 8.01 -0.34 -11.02
C VAL A 16 8.27 -0.25 -9.52
N LEU A 17 7.67 0.72 -8.84
CA LEU A 17 7.87 0.93 -7.40
C LEU A 17 7.47 -0.31 -6.59
N PHE A 18 6.28 -0.86 -6.85
CA PHE A 18 5.78 -2.06 -6.18
C PHE A 18 6.63 -3.30 -6.50
N LYS A 19 7.16 -3.41 -7.73
CA LYS A 19 8.02 -4.51 -8.12
C LYS A 19 9.37 -4.49 -7.38
N GLU A 20 9.97 -3.31 -7.24
CA GLU A 20 11.32 -3.19 -6.69
C GLU A 20 11.35 -3.13 -5.15
N LEU A 21 10.31 -2.58 -4.53
CA LEU A 21 10.25 -2.42 -3.06
C LEU A 21 9.31 -3.41 -2.37
N GLY A 22 8.40 -4.05 -3.11
CA GLY A 22 7.29 -4.78 -2.51
C GLY A 22 6.21 -3.83 -1.95
N GLU A 23 5.05 -4.39 -1.61
CA GLU A 23 3.86 -3.60 -1.27
C GLU A 23 4.03 -2.70 -0.04
N VAL A 24 4.66 -3.21 1.00
CA VAL A 24 4.80 -2.49 2.28
C VAL A 24 5.75 -1.30 2.15
N ASP A 25 6.95 -1.52 1.60
CA ASP A 25 7.95 -0.47 1.49
C ASP A 25 7.61 0.55 0.39
N ALA A 26 6.94 0.13 -0.69
CA ALA A 26 6.43 1.05 -1.71
C ALA A 26 5.40 2.03 -1.13
N LEU A 27 4.45 1.54 -0.32
CA LEU A 27 3.47 2.40 0.34
C LEU A 27 4.11 3.33 1.36
N ARG A 28 5.08 2.83 2.14
CA ARG A 28 5.85 3.64 3.10
C ARG A 28 6.61 4.75 2.38
N PHE A 29 7.30 4.43 1.28
CA PHE A 29 8.01 5.42 0.46
C PHE A 29 7.06 6.48 -0.10
N LEU A 30 5.92 6.07 -0.67
CA LEU A 30 4.92 7.01 -1.17
C LEU A 30 4.44 7.99 -0.10
N SER A 31 4.23 7.50 1.13
CA SER A 31 3.82 8.36 2.27
C SER A 31 4.87 9.42 2.63
N GLN A 32 6.15 9.16 2.38
CA GLN A 32 7.25 10.10 2.66
C GLN A 32 7.37 11.19 1.59
N ILE A 33 7.00 10.89 0.35
CA ILE A 33 7.21 11.79 -0.80
C ILE A 33 5.96 12.54 -1.25
N THR A 34 4.76 12.16 -0.78
CA THR A 34 3.53 12.90 -1.07
C THR A 34 3.45 14.18 -0.23
N HIS A 35 3.23 15.32 -0.90
CA HIS A 35 3.16 16.65 -0.25
C HIS A 35 1.90 16.84 0.62
N GLU A 36 0.84 16.06 0.36
CA GLU A 36 -0.19 15.80 1.37
C GLU A 36 0.33 14.71 2.32
N LYS A 37 0.44 15.03 3.61
CA LYS A 37 0.44 14.03 4.67
C LYS A 37 -0.88 13.24 4.56
N LYS A 38 -0.94 12.22 3.72
CA LYS A 38 -1.89 11.14 3.93
C LYS A 38 -1.45 10.52 5.24
N ASP A 39 -2.13 10.97 6.29
CA ASP A 39 -1.84 10.62 7.67
C ASP A 39 -2.03 9.11 7.77
N TYR A 40 -0.94 8.37 7.60
CA TYR A 40 -0.95 6.91 7.58
C TYR A 40 -1.57 6.37 8.87
N MET A 41 -1.43 7.11 9.98
CA MET A 41 -2.12 6.81 11.22
C MET A 41 -3.63 6.95 11.09
N LYS A 42 -4.17 7.98 10.41
CA LYS A 42 -5.62 8.08 10.15
C LYS A 42 -6.12 6.97 9.24
N LEU A 43 -5.37 6.66 8.18
CA LEU A 43 -5.77 5.58 7.26
C LEU A 43 -5.73 4.22 7.98
N GLN A 44 -4.71 3.97 8.79
CA GLN A 44 -4.59 2.78 9.63
C GLN A 44 -5.72 2.72 10.67
N ASP A 45 -5.99 3.82 11.36
CA ASP A 45 -7.08 3.92 12.34
C ASP A 45 -8.45 3.71 11.69
N GLU A 46 -8.67 4.18 10.47
CA GLU A 46 -9.91 3.92 9.71
C GLU A 46 -10.01 2.46 9.25
N LEU A 47 -8.92 1.90 8.70
CA LEU A 47 -8.88 0.53 8.20
C LEU A 47 -9.05 -0.52 9.31
N PHE A 48 -8.52 -0.25 10.50
CA PHE A 48 -8.51 -1.17 11.63
C PHE A 48 -9.39 -0.71 12.78
N LYS A 49 -10.28 0.26 12.54
CA LYS A 49 -11.17 0.80 13.56
C LYS A 49 -11.97 -0.31 14.23
N GLY A 50 -11.82 -0.42 15.56
CA GLY A 50 -12.54 -1.42 16.35
C GLY A 50 -11.99 -2.84 16.25
N MET A 51 -10.84 -3.04 15.60
CA MET A 51 -10.09 -4.29 15.62
C MET A 51 -8.95 -4.17 16.62
N ASP A 52 -8.75 -5.22 17.41
CA ASP A 52 -7.56 -5.32 18.24
C ASP A 52 -6.37 -5.86 17.45
N VAL A 53 -5.15 -5.58 17.93
CA VAL A 53 -3.89 -5.94 17.26
C VAL A 53 -3.80 -7.44 16.98
N ASP A 54 -4.28 -8.27 17.91
CA ASP A 54 -4.30 -9.73 17.76
C ASP A 54 -5.20 -10.19 16.60
N GLU A 55 -6.32 -9.48 16.36
CA GLU A 55 -7.25 -9.79 15.27
C GLU A 55 -6.66 -9.42 13.91
N ILE A 56 -5.94 -8.29 13.84
CA ILE A 56 -5.21 -7.86 12.64
C ILE A 56 -4.14 -8.90 12.29
N TYR A 57 -3.38 -9.35 13.29
CA TYR A 57 -2.33 -10.35 13.11
C TYR A 57 -2.90 -11.71 12.65
N ALA A 58 -4.00 -12.17 13.26
CA ALA A 58 -4.66 -13.40 12.85
C ALA A 58 -5.17 -13.35 11.40
N ARG A 59 -5.71 -12.20 10.96
CA ARG A 59 -6.15 -12.00 9.57
C ARG A 59 -4.98 -11.99 8.59
N ALA A 60 -3.87 -11.34 8.93
CA ALA A 60 -2.66 -11.33 8.11
C ALA A 60 -2.12 -12.77 7.92
N LYS A 61 -2.01 -13.54 9.00
CA LYS A 61 -1.56 -14.94 8.97
C LYS A 61 -2.46 -15.81 8.10
N LYS A 62 -3.79 -15.68 8.26
CA LYS A 62 -4.78 -16.41 7.46
C LYS A 62 -4.78 -16.01 5.98
N HIS A 63 -4.36 -14.79 5.65
CA HIS A 63 -4.19 -14.38 4.26
C HIS A 63 -2.93 -15.05 3.68
N GLN A 64 -1.81 -14.99 4.39
CA GLN A 64 -0.55 -15.60 3.98
C GLN A 64 -0.67 -17.12 3.73
N GLU A 65 -1.27 -17.87 4.66
CA GLU A 65 -1.48 -19.32 4.54
C GLU A 65 -2.37 -19.73 3.34
N ARG A 66 -3.18 -18.79 2.83
CA ARG A 66 -4.09 -19.01 1.71
C ARG A 66 -3.44 -18.71 0.37
N THR A 67 -2.47 -17.80 0.36
CA THR A 67 -1.66 -17.45 -0.81
C THR A 67 -0.51 -18.44 -1.02
N GLU A 68 -0.13 -19.18 0.03
CA GLU A 68 0.87 -20.27 -0.01
C GLU A 68 0.29 -21.64 -0.44
N ARG A 69 -1.00 -21.71 -0.83
CA ARG A 69 -1.66 -22.90 -1.40
C ARG A 69 -1.92 -22.75 -2.89
#